data_AF-A0A836P0I9-F1
#
_entry.id   AF-A0A836P0I9-F1
#
_cell.length_a   1.000
_cell.length_b   1.000
_cell.length_c   1.000
_cell.angle_alpha   90.00
_cell.angle_beta   90.00
_cell.angle_gamma   90.00
#
_symmetry.space_group_name_H-M   'P 1'
#
loop_
_entity.id
_entity.type
_entity.pdbx_description
1 polymer ?
#
loop_
_entity_poly.entity_id
_entity_poly.type
_entity_poly.pdbx_seq_one_letter_code
_entity_poly.pdbx_strand_id
1 'polypeptide(L)' 'VMAWGAPLVSTSANLAGEPPARSRAALDPALLATIDGVVDGEVGTLAQPTQIRDARSGQILRD' A
#
# COMPACT_ATOMS: atom_id res chain seq x y z
N VAL A 1 4.65 12.53 18.12
CA VAL A 1 6.02 12.23 17.62
C VAL A 1 5.90 11.27 16.45
N MET A 2 6.70 11.43 15.39
CA MET A 2 6.75 10.40 14.34
C MET A 2 7.62 9.24 14.86
N ALA A 3 7.05 8.04 15.01
CA ALA A 3 7.73 6.90 15.64
C ALA A 3 8.95 6.41 14.83
N TRP A 4 8.86 6.42 13.49
CA TRP A 4 9.93 5.95 12.60
C TRP A 4 11.01 7.00 12.33
N GLY A 5 10.66 8.30 12.38
CA GLY A 5 11.62 9.40 12.19
C GLY A 5 12.22 9.55 10.78
N ALA A 6 11.84 8.71 9.82
CA ALA A 6 12.32 8.74 8.44
C ALA A 6 11.16 8.53 7.43
N PRO A 7 11.39 8.76 6.12
CA PRO A 7 10.41 8.40 5.09
C PRO A 7 10.11 6.89 5.09
N LEU A 8 8.87 6.54 4.75
CA LEU A 8 8.42 5.17 4.55
C LEU A 8 8.08 4.97 3.08
N VAL A 9 8.72 4.00 2.43
CA VAL A 9 8.29 3.54 1.10
C VAL A 9 7.21 2.49 1.32
N SER A 10 6.02 2.76 0.80
CA SER A 10 4.87 1.86 0.93
C SER A 10 4.30 1.56 -0.45
N THR A 11 4.04 0.28 -0.70
CA THR A 11 3.24 -0.21 -1.82
C THR A 11 1.95 -0.83 -1.28
N SER A 12 1.09 -1.29 -2.17
CA SER A 12 -0.04 -2.13 -1.76
C SER A 12 0.45 -3.47 -1.20
N ALA A 13 -0.25 -3.99 -0.18
CA ALA A 13 0.07 -5.25 0.48
C ALA A 13 -0.48 -6.44 -0.31
N ASN A 14 0.26 -6.88 -1.33
CA ASN A 14 -0.09 -8.01 -2.19
C ASN A 14 1.15 -8.60 -2.88
N LEU A 15 1.02 -9.83 -3.37
CA LEU A 15 1.95 -10.38 -4.35
C LEU A 15 1.80 -9.66 -5.69
N ALA A 16 2.88 -9.60 -6.47
CA ALA A 16 2.85 -8.93 -7.77
C ALA A 16 1.79 -9.53 -8.70
N GLY A 17 0.91 -8.68 -9.24
CA GLY A 17 -0.21 -9.10 -10.09
C GLY A 17 -1.50 -9.42 -9.34
N GLU A 18 -1.45 -9.62 -8.02
CA GLU A 18 -2.63 -9.94 -7.21
C GLU A 18 -3.35 -8.68 -6.69
N PRO A 19 -4.65 -8.78 -6.36
CA PRO A 19 -5.39 -7.67 -5.75
C PRO A 19 -4.80 -7.25 -4.40
N PRO A 20 -4.85 -5.94 -4.05
CA PRO A 20 -4.38 -5.45 -2.77
C PRO A 20 -5.29 -5.90 -1.61
N ALA A 21 -4.69 -6.37 -0.52
CA ALA A 21 -5.45 -6.65 0.70
C ALA A 21 -5.95 -5.36 1.36
N ARG A 22 -7.21 -5.34 1.79
CA ARG A 22 -7.86 -4.23 2.51
C ARG A 22 -8.26 -4.59 3.95
N SER A 23 -7.88 -5.77 4.40
CA SER A 23 -8.04 -6.21 5.78
C SER A 23 -6.98 -7.27 6.06
N ARG A 24 -6.66 -7.46 7.34
CA ARG A 24 -5.71 -8.50 7.75
C ARG A 24 -6.15 -9.90 7.28
N ALA A 25 -7.45 -10.18 7.33
CA ALA A 25 -8.00 -11.48 6.91
C ALA A 25 -7.90 -11.71 5.38
N ALA A 26 -7.71 -10.65 4.60
CA ALA A 26 -7.55 -10.73 3.14
C ALA A 26 -6.09 -10.87 2.69
N LEU A 27 -5.11 -10.88 3.62
CA LEU A 27 -3.71 -11.08 3.26
C LEU A 27 -3.47 -12.51 2.79
N ASP A 28 -2.77 -12.64 1.66
CA ASP A 28 -2.37 -13.94 1.11
C ASP A 28 -1.42 -14.67 2.09
N PRO A 29 -1.70 -15.93 2.48
CA PRO A 29 -0.79 -16.73 3.30
C PRO A 29 0.63 -16.83 2.74
N ALA A 30 0.80 -16.84 1.42
CA ALA A 30 2.11 -16.85 0.78
C ALA A 30 2.86 -15.53 0.99
N LEU A 31 2.17 -14.38 0.97
CA LEU A 31 2.77 -13.09 1.34
C LEU A 31 3.15 -13.06 2.82
N LEU A 32 2.30 -13.58 3.70
CA LEU A 32 2.57 -13.63 5.15
C LEU A 32 3.82 -14.44 5.48
N ALA A 33 4.16 -15.44 4.67
CA ALA A 33 5.35 -16.25 4.84
C ALA A 33 6.66 -15.54 4.44
N THR A 34 6.59 -14.40 3.72
CA THR A 34 7.78 -13.70 3.20
C THR A 34 8.11 -12.40 3.92
N ILE A 35 7.33 -11.98 4.90
CA ILE A 35 7.47 -10.69 5.60
C ILE A 35 7.82 -10.88 7.06
N ASP A 36 8.53 -9.90 7.63
CA ASP A 36 8.96 -9.95 9.04
C ASP A 36 7.82 -9.68 10.03
N GLY A 37 6.73 -9.04 9.59
CA GLY A 37 5.61 -8.74 10.47
C GLY A 37 4.43 -8.06 9.80
N VAL A 38 3.32 -8.02 10.54
CA VAL A 38 2.07 -7.35 10.17
C VAL A 38 1.66 -6.42 11.31
N VAL A 39 1.38 -5.17 10.98
CA VAL A 39 0.82 -4.19 11.91
C VAL A 39 -0.65 -4.01 11.59
N ASP A 40 -1.51 -4.13 12.60
CA ASP A 40 -2.95 -3.93 12.43
C ASP A 40 -3.31 -2.43 12.46
N GLY A 41 -4.39 -2.06 11.77
CA GLY A 41 -4.81 -0.67 11.65
C GLY A 41 -5.95 -0.47 10.64
N GLU A 42 -6.66 0.64 10.78
CA GLU A 42 -7.71 1.02 9.84
C GLU A 42 -7.11 1.37 8.48
N VAL A 43 -7.71 0.82 7.42
CA VAL A 43 -7.40 1.21 6.04
C VAL A 43 -8.38 2.28 5.57
N GLY A 44 -7.93 3.13 4.65
CA GLY A 44 -8.81 4.13 4.03
C GLY A 44 -9.90 3.51 3.16
N THR A 45 -10.90 4.32 2.80
CA THR A 45 -12.09 3.90 2.01
C THR A 45 -11.90 4.05 0.50
N LEU A 46 -10.71 4.45 0.04
CA LEU A 46 -10.46 4.62 -1.39
C LEU A 46 -10.59 3.27 -2.12
N ALA A 47 -11.43 3.25 -3.15
CA ALA A 47 -11.64 2.06 -3.98
C ALA A 47 -10.40 1.72 -4.83
N GLN A 48 -9.59 2.72 -5.17
CA GLN A 48 -8.40 2.59 -6.02
C GLN A 48 -7.19 3.29 -5.39
N PRO A 49 -5.95 2.98 -5.82
CA PRO A 49 -4.76 3.70 -5.39
C PRO A 49 -4.88 5.21 -5.65
N THR A 50 -4.10 6.01 -4.92
CA THR A 50 -4.06 7.45 -5.18
C THR A 50 -3.50 7.74 -6.56
N GLN A 51 -4.07 8.73 -7.22
CA GLN A 51 -3.63 9.25 -8.50
C GLN A 51 -2.15 9.68 -8.43
N ILE A 52 -1.40 9.42 -9.50
CA ILE A 52 -0.02 9.88 -9.66
C ILE A 52 0.00 10.92 -10.79
N ARG A 53 0.58 12.08 -10.52
CA ARG A 53 0.71 13.19 -11.47
C ARG A 53 2.17 13.64 -11.60
N ASP A 54 2.61 13.96 -12.82
CA ASP A 54 3.86 14.72 -13.01
C ASP A 54 3.64 16.15 -12.51
N ALA A 55 4.45 16.57 -11.53
CA ALA A 55 4.30 17.86 -10.87
C ALA A 55 4.62 19.08 -11.75
N ARG A 56 5.38 18.91 -12.85
CA ARG A 56 5.75 20.00 -13.77
C ARG A 56 4.70 20.19 -14.86
N SER A 57 4.21 19.11 -15.45
CA SER A 57 3.27 19.15 -16.58
C SER A 57 1.80 19.03 -16.17
N GLY A 58 1.53 18.51 -14.97
CA GLY A 58 0.19 18.15 -14.52
C GLY A 58 -0.37 16.87 -15.15
N GLN A 59 0.40 16.20 -16.01
CA GLN A 59 0.00 14.95 -16.66
C GLN A 59 -0.32 13.88 -15.61
N ILE A 60 -1.47 13.22 -15.77
CA ILE A 60 -1.82 12.06 -14.96
C ILE A 60 -1.09 10.83 -15.51
N LEU A 61 -0.28 10.19 -14.67
CA LEU A 61 0.48 8.98 -15.00
C LEU A 61 -0.28 7.71 -14.59
N ARG A 62 -1.16 7.82 -13.59
CA ARG A 62 -2.06 6.77 -13.12
C ARG A 62 -3.25 7.43 -12.44
N ASP A 63 -4.46 7.02 -12.80
CA ASP A 63 -5.73 7.45 -12.19
C ASP A 63 -6.00 6.82 -10.81
#